data_AF-A0A3D5WGY2-F1
#
_entry.id   AF-A0A3D5WGY2-F1
#
_cell.length_a   1.000
_cell.length_b   1.000
_cell.length_c   1.000
_cell.angle_alpha   90.00
_cell.angle_beta   90.00
_cell.angle_gamma   90.00
#
_symmetry.space_group_name_H-M   'P 1'
#
loop_
_entity.id
_entity.type
_entity.pdbx_description
1 polymer ?
#
loop_
_entity_poly.entity_id
_entity_poly.type
_entity_poly.pdbx_seq_one_letter_code
_entity_poly.pdbx_strand_id
1 'polypeptide(L)'
;LAVARQNATELNASVELFAGDLMTRMDGQYDVIVSNPPYISPSVIEGLMPEVRLHEPMLALDGGQDGLEFYRRIAGQAVTRLA
;
A
#
# COMPACT_ATOMS: atom_id res chain seq x y z
N LEU A 1 -5.96 8.51 5.37
CA LEU A 1 -6.60 9.35 4.31
C LEU A 1 -6.41 10.86 4.50
N ALA A 2 -6.43 11.42 5.72
CA ALA A 2 -6.37 12.87 5.91
C ALA A 2 -5.17 13.54 5.19
N VAL A 3 -3.97 13.00 5.38
CA VAL A 3 -2.74 13.48 4.70
C VAL A 3 -2.86 13.39 3.18
N ALA A 4 -3.38 12.30 2.63
CA ALA A 4 -3.59 12.16 1.18
C ALA A 4 -4.58 13.21 0.62
N ARG A 5 -5.64 13.54 1.37
CA ARG A 5 -6.59 14.60 1.00
C ARG A 5 -5.93 15.97 1.02
N GLN A 6 -5.15 16.26 2.05
CA GLN A 6 -4.39 17.50 2.14
C GLN A 6 -3.44 17.66 0.95
N ASN A 7 -2.63 16.63 0.65
CA ASN A 7 -1.69 16.65 -0.47
C ASN A 7 -2.42 16.83 -1.81
N ALA A 8 -3.56 16.17 -2.01
CA ALA A 8 -4.35 16.33 -3.23
C ALA A 8 -4.82 17.78 -3.43
N THR A 9 -5.28 18.44 -2.36
CA THR A 9 -5.66 19.86 -2.38
C THR A 9 -4.46 20.76 -2.68
N GLU A 10 -3.35 20.60 -1.97
CA GLU A 10 -2.15 21.42 -2.13
C GLU A 10 -1.55 21.33 -3.55
N LEU A 11 -1.65 20.16 -4.16
CA LEU A 11 -1.11 19.88 -5.50
C LEU A 11 -2.14 20.08 -6.62
N ASN A 12 -3.39 20.43 -6.31
CA ASN A 12 -4.51 20.44 -7.27
C ASN A 12 -4.62 19.11 -8.06
N ALA A 13 -4.37 17.99 -7.39
CA ALA A 13 -4.36 16.67 -8.02
C ALA A 13 -5.79 16.17 -8.28
N SER A 14 -6.06 15.72 -9.50
CA SER A 14 -7.32 15.05 -9.85
C SER A 14 -7.25 13.58 -9.46
N VAL A 15 -7.67 13.26 -8.24
CA VAL A 15 -7.64 11.91 -7.67
C VAL A 15 -8.91 11.59 -6.87
N GLU A 16 -9.35 10.34 -6.91
CA GLU A 16 -10.39 9.83 -6.02
C GLU A 16 -9.76 9.01 -4.89
N LEU A 17 -10.17 9.27 -3.65
CA LEU A 17 -9.56 8.68 -2.45
C LEU A 17 -10.55 7.80 -1.70
N PHE A 18 -10.16 6.55 -1.50
CA PHE A 18 -10.96 5.53 -0.80
C PHE A 18 -10.22 4.99 0.42
N ALA A 19 -10.97 4.64 1.46
CA ALA A 19 -10.48 3.85 2.58
C ALA A 19 -10.96 2.41 2.40
N GLY A 20 -10.03 1.47 2.35
CA GLY A 20 -10.34 0.06 2.15
C GLY A 20 -9.09 -0.80 2.29
N ASP A 21 -9.29 -2.11 2.20
CA ASP A 21 -8.21 -3.10 2.16
C ASP A 21 -7.97 -3.49 0.70
N LEU A 22 -6.80 -3.14 0.15
CA LEU A 22 -6.45 -3.35 -1.25
C LEU A 22 -7.57 -2.92 -2.21
N MET A 23 -8.03 -3.83 -3.08
CA MET A 23 -9.01 -3.51 -4.13
C MET A 23 -10.46 -3.83 -3.72
N THR A 24 -10.73 -4.05 -2.42
CA THR A 24 -12.07 -4.42 -1.91
C THR A 24 -13.17 -3.39 -2.19
N ARG A 25 -12.80 -2.14 -2.53
CA ARG A 25 -13.72 -1.02 -2.78
C ARG A 25 -13.59 -0.46 -4.19
N MET A 26 -12.82 -1.11 -5.06
CA MET A 26 -12.59 -0.69 -6.43
C MET A 26 -13.45 -1.56 -7.33
N ASP A 27 -14.39 -0.99 -8.08
CA ASP A 27 -15.32 -1.75 -8.93
C ASP A 27 -14.99 -1.70 -10.43
N GLY A 28 -13.98 -0.93 -10.83
CA GLY A 28 -13.57 -0.73 -12.24
C GLY A 28 -12.43 -1.62 -12.73
N GLN A 29 -12.14 -1.49 -14.02
CA GLN A 29 -10.89 -1.94 -14.65
C GLN A 29 -9.96 -0.73 -14.84
N TYR A 30 -8.65 -0.99 -14.80
CA TYR A 30 -7.61 0.02 -14.86
C TYR A 30 -6.53 -0.42 -15.86
N ASP A 31 -5.97 0.53 -16.61
CA ASP A 31 -4.85 0.24 -17.53
C ASP A 31 -3.57 -0.10 -16.76
N VAL A 32 -3.39 0.54 -15.59
CA VAL A 32 -2.20 0.39 -14.75
C VAL A 32 -2.62 0.35 -13.28
N ILE A 33 -2.06 -0.61 -12.54
CA ILE A 33 -2.17 -0.69 -11.09
C ILE A 33 -0.77 -0.53 -10.51
N VAL A 34 -0.58 0.51 -9.68
CA VAL A 34 0.67 0.75 -8.95
C VAL A 34 0.43 0.62 -7.45
N SER A 35 1.40 0.05 -6.74
CA SER A 35 1.34 -0.08 -5.30
C SER A 35 2.74 -0.07 -4.69
N ASN A 36 2.88 0.61 -3.56
CA ASN A 36 3.99 0.48 -2.63
C ASN A 36 3.42 -0.12 -1.32
N PRO A 37 3.13 -1.44 -1.28
CA PRO A 37 2.57 -2.08 -0.10
C PRO A 37 3.65 -2.32 0.96
N PRO A 38 3.30 -2.73 2.18
CA PRO A 38 4.27 -3.29 3.11
C PRO A 38 4.94 -4.54 2.52
N TYR A 39 6.27 -4.64 2.64
CA TYR A 39 7.06 -5.71 2.00
C TYR A 39 8.20 -6.24 2.87
N ILE A 40 8.30 -5.83 4.13
CA ILE A 40 9.39 -6.21 5.00
C ILE A 40 8.96 -7.38 5.87
N SER A 41 9.69 -8.48 5.83
CA SER A 41 9.46 -9.61 6.75
C SER A 41 9.80 -9.21 8.20
N PRO A 42 9.07 -9.70 9.21
CA PRO A 42 9.32 -9.38 10.63
C PRO A 42 10.77 -9.57 11.07
N SER A 43 11.47 -10.61 10.57
CA SER A 43 12.87 -10.88 10.91
C SER A 43 13.85 -9.82 10.42
N VAL A 44 13.47 -9.00 9.43
CA VAL A 44 14.29 -7.89 8.90
C VAL A 44 13.98 -6.60 9.65
N ILE A 45 12.76 -6.44 10.17
CA ILE A 45 12.31 -5.20 10.84
C ILE A 45 13.22 -4.84 12.02
N GLU A 46 13.66 -5.83 12.80
CA GLU A 46 14.56 -5.60 13.94
C GLU A 46 15.91 -5.00 13.55
N GLY A 47 16.39 -5.30 12.34
CA GLY A 47 17.66 -4.81 11.80
C GLY A 47 17.57 -3.48 11.06
N LEU A 48 16.37 -2.88 10.94
CA LEU A 48 16.20 -1.58 10.29
C LEU A 48 16.87 -0.46 11.10
N MET A 49 17.22 0.61 10.39
CA MET A 49 17.69 1.85 10.99
C MET A 49 16.73 2.30 12.10
N PRO A 50 17.22 2.79 13.25
CA PRO A 50 16.38 3.21 14.37
C PRO A 50 15.28 4.19 13.95
N GLU A 51 15.58 5.10 13.01
CA GLU A 51 14.62 6.07 12.51
C GLU A 51 13.41 5.40 11.86
N VAL A 52 13.64 4.38 11.04
CA VAL A 52 12.57 3.62 10.38
C VAL A 52 11.83 2.75 11.40
N ARG A 53 12.59 1.95 12.17
CA ARG A 53 12.00 0.97 13.10
C ARG A 53 11.18 1.62 14.21
N LEU A 54 11.57 2.81 14.67
CA LEU A 54 10.97 3.47 15.83
C LEU A 54 9.95 4.56 15.46
N HIS A 55 9.98 5.09 14.23
CA HIS A 55 9.12 6.21 13.83
C HIS A 55 8.18 5.90 12.67
N GLU A 56 8.43 4.89 11.85
CA GLU A 56 7.47 4.48 10.82
C GLU A 56 6.38 3.56 11.41
N PRO A 57 5.12 3.69 10.97
CA PRO A 57 4.05 2.80 11.42
C PRO A 57 4.34 1.35 11.03
N MET A 58 4.19 0.40 11.96
CA MET A 58 4.39 -1.03 11.67
C MET A 58 3.51 -1.52 10.50
N LEU A 59 2.29 -0.99 10.40
CA LEU A 59 1.36 -1.28 9.30
C LEU A 59 1.91 -0.91 7.91
N ALA A 60 2.87 0.01 7.83
CA ALA A 60 3.53 0.39 6.58
C ALA A 60 4.78 -0.47 6.27
N LEU A 61 5.29 -1.22 7.25
CA LEU A 61 6.52 -2.00 7.13
C LEU A 61 6.23 -3.50 6.94
N ASP A 62 5.39 -4.09 7.79
CA ASP A 62 5.18 -5.53 7.89
C ASP A 62 4.46 -6.10 6.67
N GLY A 63 5.22 -6.80 5.82
CA GLY A 63 4.73 -7.48 4.62
C GLY A 63 4.33 -8.94 4.86
N GLY A 64 4.16 -9.35 6.12
CA GLY A 64 3.90 -10.73 6.52
C GLY A 64 5.17 -11.58 6.61
N GLN A 65 5.01 -12.86 6.91
CA GLN A 65 6.11 -13.77 7.31
C GLN A 65 7.36 -13.69 6.41
N ASP A 66 7.17 -13.59 5.10
CA ASP A 66 8.24 -13.52 4.10
C ASP A 66 8.29 -12.18 3.34
N GLY A 67 7.51 -11.18 3.77
CA GLY A 67 7.41 -9.89 3.10
C GLY A 67 6.59 -9.91 1.80
N LEU A 68 6.05 -11.06 1.38
CA LEU A 68 5.38 -11.20 0.08
C LEU A 68 3.85 -11.27 0.15
N GLU A 69 3.26 -11.13 1.33
CA GLU A 69 1.81 -11.28 1.52
C GLU A 69 1.01 -10.34 0.59
N PHE A 70 1.33 -9.05 0.63
CA PHE A 70 0.60 -8.06 -0.16
C PHE A 70 0.83 -8.24 -1.66
N TYR A 71 2.03 -8.62 -2.10
CA TYR A 71 2.28 -8.90 -3.51
C TYR A 71 1.41 -10.05 -4.03
N ARG A 72 1.28 -11.14 -3.26
CA ARG A 72 0.40 -12.27 -3.63
C ARG A 72 -1.06 -11.83 -3.73
N ARG A 73 -1.53 -11.04 -2.75
CA ARG A 73 -2.91 -10.54 -2.73
C ARG A 73 -3.19 -9.57 -3.87
N ILE A 74 -2.28 -8.63 -4.14
CA ILE A 74 -2.37 -7.67 -5.24
C ILE A 74 -2.34 -8.39 -6.58
N ALA A 75 -1.37 -9.28 -6.82
CA ALA A 75 -1.27 -10.03 -8.06
C ALA A 75 -2.54 -10.86 -8.31
N GLY A 76 -3.10 -11.50 -7.27
CA GLY A 76 -4.34 -12.26 -7.38
C GLY A 76 -5.57 -11.40 -7.69
N GLN A 77 -5.71 -10.23 -7.06
CA GLN A 77 -6.84 -9.31 -7.28
C GLN A 77 -6.72 -8.55 -8.61
N ALA A 78 -5.50 -8.20 -9.03
CA ALA A 78 -5.26 -7.40 -10.23
C ALA A 78 -5.76 -8.09 -11.51
N VAL A 79 -5.77 -9.43 -11.56
CA VAL A 79 -6.20 -10.20 -12.74
C VAL A 79 -7.61 -9.81 -13.20
N THR A 80 -8.53 -9.50 -12.28
CA THR A 80 -9.91 -9.13 -12.62
C THR A 80 -10.12 -7.62 -12.73
N ARG A 81 -9.07 -6.83 -12.46
CA ARG A 81 -9.11 -5.36 -12.37
C ARG A 81 -8.24 -4.67 -13.42
N LEU A 82 -7.47 -5.40 -14.20
CA LEU A 82 -6.76 -4.86 -15.36
C LEU A 82 -7.66 -4.94 -16.61
N ALA A 83 -7.56 -3.92 -17.46
CA ALA A 83 -8.23 -3.86 -18.77
C ALA A 83 -7.50 -4.69 -19.83
#